data_AF-A0A8H6LUR0-F1
#
_entry.id   AF-A0A8H6LUR0-F1
#
_cell.length_a   1.000
_cell.length_b   1.000
_cell.length_c   1.000
_cell.angle_alpha   90.00
_cell.angle_beta   90.00
_cell.angle_gamma   90.00
#
_symmetry.space_group_name_H-M   'P 1'
#
loop_
_entity.id
_entity.type
_entity.pdbx_description
1 polymer ?
#
loop_
_entity_poly.entity_id
_entity_poly.type
_entity_poly.pdbx_seq_one_letter_code
_entity_poly.pdbx_strand_id
1 'polypeptide(L)'
;MTPPYSGHRNRMAVLTLAILLLAPSVLGHVAVWHKGMYCLNGTIPGVDDPDNNAPVSPLFNLSREDWWMHHVNKCDEFPPDDGDFLELPAGGSFVTELAVNRAFTSLSYNGTRTGTFIDGQEHLGLGETDEGKSAEGCITEMNIHTMNESMAAGTAFAISYNSDIKEVTPENLVVFTVLYHTPWHRVAEYKVPDLPECPSGGCHCAWGWVANGCGMPNMYMQPLRCKVVGQTGSKEVAPGKPPVWCEDDPSRCVSGPKQMVFWHQLEGNNVDVSGFDLSGRARSPAYNNKMGFSEGAQTDIFLDNDSATPTFITPGPSSTPPGFSEPAFTSGPGSNGSEPTFTSGPGANGVRDISGFLSLVTTVVSCATLQLSCIYLYLI
;
A
#
# COMPACT_ATOMS: atom_id res chain seq x y z
N MET A 1 -4.93 30.04 -83.22
CA MET A 1 -6.02 30.25 -82.26
C MET A 1 -5.85 29.24 -81.14
N THR A 2 -5.26 29.67 -80.04
CA THR A 2 -5.17 28.92 -78.78
C THR A 2 -6.30 29.39 -77.86
N PRO A 3 -7.00 28.50 -77.13
CA PRO A 3 -7.90 28.92 -76.07
C PRO A 3 -7.17 29.00 -74.72
N PRO A 4 -7.66 29.83 -73.78
CA PRO A 4 -6.95 30.15 -72.55
C PRO A 4 -7.29 29.21 -71.39
N TYR A 5 -6.33 29.13 -70.47
CA TYR A 5 -6.43 28.58 -69.12
C TYR A 5 -7.27 29.48 -68.20
N SER A 6 -8.13 28.88 -67.36
CA SER A 6 -8.56 29.31 -66.00
C SER A 6 -9.83 28.49 -65.65
N GLY A 7 -10.05 27.89 -64.48
CA GLY A 7 -9.40 27.86 -63.18
C GLY A 7 -10.38 27.22 -62.16
N HIS A 8 -9.83 26.83 -60.99
CA HIS A 8 -10.52 26.55 -59.71
C HIS A 8 -11.13 25.14 -59.54
N ARG A 9 -10.38 24.19 -58.94
CA ARG A 9 -10.29 23.88 -57.49
C ARG A 9 -11.61 23.37 -56.87
N ASN A 10 -11.93 22.10 -57.11
CA ASN A 10 -12.69 21.30 -56.14
C ASN A 10 -11.70 20.72 -55.11
N ARG A 11 -11.52 21.42 -53.99
CA ARG A 11 -10.97 20.82 -52.78
C ARG A 11 -12.15 20.53 -51.85
N MET A 12 -12.73 19.33 -51.99
CA MET A 12 -13.50 18.71 -50.92
C MET A 12 -12.55 18.53 -49.74
N ALA A 13 -12.64 19.43 -48.76
CA ALA A 13 -12.00 19.24 -47.47
C ALA A 13 -12.75 18.14 -46.74
N VAL A 14 -12.17 16.93 -46.74
CA VAL A 14 -12.57 15.88 -45.80
C VAL A 14 -12.08 16.34 -44.43
N LEU A 15 -13.00 16.87 -43.63
CA LEU A 15 -12.76 17.19 -42.22
C LEU A 15 -12.76 15.87 -41.45
N THR A 16 -11.61 15.25 -41.28
CA THR A 16 -11.45 14.10 -40.39
C THR A 16 -11.53 14.61 -38.96
N LEU A 17 -12.68 14.42 -38.30
CA LEU A 17 -12.87 14.71 -36.89
C LEU A 17 -12.08 13.65 -36.08
N ALA A 18 -10.85 13.98 -35.69
CA ALA A 18 -10.09 13.20 -34.73
C ALA A 18 -10.74 13.42 -33.35
N ILE A 19 -11.60 12.49 -32.93
CA ILE A 19 -12.07 12.41 -31.55
C ILE A 19 -10.88 11.93 -30.73
N LEU A 20 -10.22 12.86 -30.05
CA LEU A 20 -9.22 12.55 -29.04
C LEU A 20 -9.99 11.95 -27.85
N LEU A 21 -10.00 10.62 -27.77
CA LEU A 21 -10.42 9.90 -26.57
C LEU A 21 -9.45 10.27 -25.45
N LEU A 22 -9.79 11.32 -24.70
CA LEU A 22 -9.22 11.57 -23.37
C LEU A 22 -9.76 10.44 -22.48
N ALA A 23 -9.08 9.30 -22.47
CA ALA A 23 -9.32 8.31 -21.43
C ALA A 23 -9.07 9.00 -20.08
N PRO A 24 -10.03 9.01 -19.14
CA PRO A 24 -9.79 9.54 -17.82
C PRO A 24 -8.63 8.76 -17.20
N SER A 25 -7.49 9.43 -17.04
CA SER A 25 -6.35 8.87 -16.35
C SER A 25 -6.66 8.86 -14.86
N VAL A 26 -6.99 7.68 -14.36
CA VAL A 26 -7.18 7.40 -12.94
C VAL A 26 -5.79 7.37 -12.31
N LEU A 27 -5.37 8.47 -11.67
CA LEU A 27 -4.15 8.55 -10.84
C LEU A 27 -4.51 8.08 -9.43
N GLY A 28 -4.05 6.93 -8.98
CA GLY A 28 -4.24 6.49 -7.60
C GLY A 28 -3.56 7.44 -6.64
N HIS A 29 -4.13 7.56 -5.46
CA HIS A 29 -3.55 8.38 -4.42
C HIS A 29 -3.66 7.59 -3.13
N VAL A 30 -2.60 6.89 -2.73
CA VAL A 30 -2.60 6.12 -1.49
C VAL A 30 -1.24 6.22 -0.82
N ALA A 31 -1.26 6.42 0.49
CA ALA A 31 -0.09 6.34 1.36
C ALA A 31 -0.41 5.45 2.55
N VAL A 32 0.66 4.94 3.17
CA VAL A 32 0.61 4.51 4.55
C VAL A 32 0.60 5.75 5.47
N TRP A 33 -0.18 5.66 6.54
CA TRP A 33 -0.28 6.66 7.59
C TRP A 33 0.07 6.03 8.94
N HIS A 34 1.12 6.58 9.54
CA HIS A 34 1.61 6.20 10.86
C HIS A 34 2.41 7.36 11.44
N LYS A 35 2.47 7.52 12.76
CA LYS A 35 3.21 8.63 13.39
C LYS A 35 4.69 8.68 13.02
N GLY A 36 5.31 7.52 12.84
CA GLY A 36 6.69 7.40 12.38
C GLY A 36 6.93 7.76 10.91
N MET A 37 5.90 8.12 10.13
CA MET A 37 6.09 8.49 8.72
C MET A 37 6.70 9.88 8.56
N TYR A 38 7.42 10.07 7.48
CA TYR A 38 7.82 11.39 7.01
C TYR A 38 6.63 12.13 6.41
N CYS A 39 6.69 13.45 6.47
CA CYS A 39 5.68 14.40 5.99
C CYS A 39 4.24 14.10 6.44
N LEU A 40 4.06 13.50 7.63
CA LEU A 40 2.75 13.27 8.25
C LEU A 40 1.88 14.54 8.24
N ASN A 41 2.49 15.65 8.65
CA ASN A 41 1.86 16.96 8.79
C ASN A 41 1.84 17.78 7.48
N GLY A 42 2.34 17.22 6.39
CA GLY A 42 2.56 17.91 5.11
C GLY A 42 4.01 18.31 4.90
N THR A 43 4.25 19.12 3.87
CA THR A 43 5.60 19.53 3.42
C THR A 43 5.80 21.05 3.50
N ILE A 44 5.09 21.69 4.44
CA ILE A 44 5.22 23.12 4.74
C ILE A 44 5.77 23.26 6.17
N PRO A 45 6.94 23.89 6.37
CA PRO A 45 7.54 24.01 7.69
C PRO A 45 6.62 24.70 8.71
N GLY A 46 6.46 24.08 9.87
CA GLY A 46 5.65 24.62 10.98
C GLY A 46 4.14 24.54 10.78
N VAL A 47 3.66 23.82 9.76
CA VAL A 47 2.24 23.59 9.52
C VAL A 47 1.89 22.14 9.84
N ASP A 48 0.84 21.95 10.65
CA ASP A 48 0.16 20.68 10.84
C ASP A 48 -1.10 20.68 9.96
N ASP A 49 -1.04 19.98 8.83
CA ASP A 49 -2.15 19.85 7.89
C ASP A 49 -2.94 18.55 8.15
N PRO A 50 -4.13 18.63 8.78
CA PRO A 50 -4.98 17.46 9.01
C PRO A 50 -5.69 16.96 7.74
N ASP A 51 -5.59 17.69 6.62
CA ASP A 51 -6.12 17.31 5.30
C ASP A 51 -5.00 17.03 4.30
N ASN A 52 -3.83 16.62 4.81
CA ASN A 52 -2.63 16.39 4.04
C ASN A 52 -2.81 15.26 3.00
N ASN A 53 -2.45 15.58 1.76
CA ASN A 53 -2.38 14.65 0.63
C ASN A 53 -1.01 14.67 -0.08
N ALA A 54 0.00 15.31 0.49
CA ALA A 54 1.34 15.32 -0.09
C ALA A 54 1.91 13.89 -0.28
N PRO A 55 1.88 12.98 0.72
CA PRO A 55 2.50 11.66 0.58
C PRO A 55 1.74 10.71 -0.33
N VAL A 56 0.50 11.01 -0.74
CA VAL A 56 -0.31 10.07 -1.53
C VAL A 56 -0.04 10.15 -3.03
N SER A 57 0.74 11.13 -3.48
CA SER A 57 1.01 11.33 -4.90
C SER A 57 1.79 10.15 -5.52
N PRO A 58 1.44 9.68 -6.73
CA PRO A 58 2.20 8.62 -7.39
C PRO A 58 3.58 9.12 -7.85
N LEU A 59 4.54 8.19 -7.89
CA LEU A 59 5.87 8.40 -8.45
C LEU A 59 5.92 7.81 -9.86
N PHE A 60 6.12 8.65 -10.86
CA PHE A 60 6.15 8.24 -12.26
C PHE A 60 7.05 9.17 -13.08
N ASN A 61 7.93 8.57 -13.89
CA ASN A 61 8.79 9.29 -14.82
C ASN A 61 9.62 10.41 -14.15
N LEU A 62 10.16 10.10 -12.97
CA LEU A 62 10.99 11.00 -12.17
C LEU A 62 12.46 10.59 -12.21
N SER A 63 13.36 11.55 -11.97
CA SER A 63 14.77 11.23 -11.72
C SER A 63 14.92 10.46 -10.41
N ARG A 64 16.05 9.76 -10.21
CA ARG A 64 16.29 9.04 -8.96
C ARG A 64 16.28 9.97 -7.75
N GLU A 65 16.83 11.16 -7.88
CA GLU A 65 16.84 12.16 -6.81
C GLU A 65 15.43 12.58 -6.41
N ASP A 66 14.50 12.67 -7.37
CA ASP A 66 13.13 13.09 -7.11
C ASP A 66 12.25 11.97 -6.52
N TRP A 67 12.31 10.74 -7.04
CA TRP A 67 11.40 9.69 -6.53
C TRP A 67 11.90 9.04 -5.25
N TRP A 68 13.22 9.01 -5.01
CA TRP A 68 13.78 8.35 -3.85
C TRP A 68 13.24 8.98 -2.57
N MET A 69 12.66 8.16 -1.69
CA MET A 69 12.07 8.63 -0.43
C MET A 69 11.02 9.75 -0.62
N HIS A 70 10.39 9.81 -1.80
CA HIS A 70 9.37 10.80 -2.13
C HIS A 70 9.89 12.26 -2.10
N HIS A 71 11.15 12.48 -2.50
CA HIS A 71 11.78 13.81 -2.49
C HIS A 71 11.17 14.85 -3.45
N VAL A 72 10.40 14.43 -4.47
CA VAL A 72 9.77 15.31 -5.48
C VAL A 72 8.92 16.42 -4.86
N ASN A 73 8.34 16.17 -3.69
CA ASN A 73 7.62 17.15 -2.88
C ASN A 73 8.30 17.41 -1.52
N LYS A 74 9.56 16.99 -1.39
CA LYS A 74 10.44 17.09 -0.23
C LYS A 74 9.98 16.33 1.00
N CYS A 75 9.17 15.27 0.85
CA CYS A 75 8.61 14.56 2.00
C CYS A 75 9.71 14.07 2.98
N ASP A 76 10.83 13.59 2.45
CA ASP A 76 12.01 13.14 3.21
C ASP A 76 12.71 14.24 4.03
N GLU A 77 12.41 15.51 3.78
CA GLU A 77 12.90 16.64 4.60
C GLU A 77 12.02 16.93 5.83
N PHE A 78 10.87 16.26 5.98
CA PHE A 78 9.93 16.42 7.08
C PHE A 78 9.89 15.16 7.94
N PRO A 79 10.87 14.92 8.82
CA PRO A 79 10.88 13.73 9.66
C PRO A 79 9.68 13.72 10.63
N PRO A 80 9.30 12.54 11.14
CA PRO A 80 8.36 12.44 12.25
C PRO A 80 8.94 13.13 13.51
N ASP A 81 8.07 13.43 14.46
CA ASP A 81 8.46 14.01 15.76
C ASP A 81 9.44 13.09 16.51
N ASP A 82 10.27 13.68 17.36
CA ASP A 82 11.22 12.92 18.16
C ASP A 82 10.49 11.91 19.07
N GLY A 83 10.88 10.64 18.95
CA GLY A 83 10.26 9.53 19.68
C GLY A 83 9.13 8.83 18.92
N ASP A 84 8.64 9.39 17.81
CA ASP A 84 7.67 8.72 16.95
C ASP A 84 8.38 7.76 16.00
N PHE A 85 8.15 6.47 16.22
CA PHE A 85 8.65 5.36 15.39
C PHE A 85 7.50 4.43 15.02
N LEU A 86 7.55 3.85 13.83
CA LEU A 86 6.86 2.59 13.57
C LEU A 86 7.53 1.48 14.39
N GLU A 87 6.83 0.96 15.38
CA GLU A 87 7.32 -0.17 16.18
C GLU A 87 7.06 -1.49 15.45
N LEU A 88 8.10 -2.32 15.34
CA LEU A 88 8.07 -3.61 14.69
C LEU A 88 8.30 -4.72 15.74
N PRO A 89 7.23 -5.33 16.29
CA PRO A 89 7.40 -6.42 17.25
C PRO A 89 8.01 -7.64 16.56
N ALA A 90 9.25 -8.00 16.89
CA ALA A 90 9.93 -9.14 16.27
C ALA A 90 9.12 -10.44 16.44
N GLY A 91 8.89 -11.16 15.34
CA GLY A 91 8.03 -12.36 15.30
C GLY A 91 6.53 -12.11 15.49
N GLY A 92 6.11 -10.84 15.60
CA GLY A 92 4.72 -10.43 15.81
C GLY A 92 4.10 -9.78 14.58
N SER A 93 3.22 -8.80 14.82
CA SER A 93 2.58 -7.99 13.79
C SER A 93 2.47 -6.53 14.23
N PHE A 94 2.26 -5.64 13.26
CA PHE A 94 1.93 -4.24 13.48
C PHE A 94 0.80 -3.81 12.55
N VAL A 95 0.08 -2.75 12.95
CA VAL A 95 -1.07 -2.22 12.21
C VAL A 95 -0.76 -0.81 11.74
N THR A 96 -1.09 -0.51 10.49
CA THR A 96 -1.05 0.84 9.92
C THR A 96 -2.36 1.18 9.23
N GLU A 97 -2.55 2.46 8.92
CA GLU A 97 -3.68 2.91 8.11
C GLU A 97 -3.21 3.21 6.68
N LEU A 98 -3.95 2.75 5.67
CA LEU A 98 -3.78 3.10 4.27
C LEU A 98 -4.91 4.07 3.91
N ALA A 99 -4.58 5.25 3.38
CA ALA A 99 -5.62 6.24 3.04
C ALA A 99 -5.22 7.15 1.89
N VAL A 100 -6.22 7.68 1.19
CA VAL A 100 -6.05 8.65 0.09
C VAL A 100 -5.79 10.07 0.59
N ASN A 101 -5.97 10.32 1.89
CA ASN A 101 -5.69 11.57 2.57
C ASN A 101 -5.56 11.27 4.08
N ARG A 102 -4.72 12.03 4.80
CA ARG A 102 -4.62 11.95 6.27
C ARG A 102 -5.97 12.13 6.96
N ALA A 103 -6.84 12.97 6.39
CA ALA A 103 -8.17 13.26 6.90
C ALA A 103 -8.99 12.00 7.18
N PHE A 104 -8.77 10.93 6.44
CA PHE A 104 -9.53 9.68 6.54
C PHE A 104 -8.88 8.66 7.49
N THR A 105 -7.91 9.10 8.30
CA THR A 105 -7.20 8.27 9.27
C THR A 105 -7.51 8.68 10.71
N SER A 106 -7.11 7.86 11.67
CA SER A 106 -7.21 8.22 13.09
C SER A 106 -6.27 9.36 13.50
N LEU A 107 -5.29 9.70 12.64
CA LEU A 107 -4.28 10.73 12.87
C LEU A 107 -4.77 12.15 12.54
N SER A 108 -6.07 12.33 12.24
CA SER A 108 -6.69 13.63 11.96
C SER A 108 -8.14 13.67 12.39
N TYR A 109 -8.64 14.89 12.69
CA TYR A 109 -10.03 15.14 13.07
C TYR A 109 -10.58 14.20 14.17
N ASN A 110 -9.72 13.76 15.10
CA ASN A 110 -10.02 12.76 16.14
C ASN A 110 -10.63 11.46 15.58
N GLY A 111 -10.28 11.06 14.35
CA GLY A 111 -10.80 9.88 13.68
C GLY A 111 -12.26 9.99 13.23
N THR A 112 -12.90 11.16 13.32
CA THR A 112 -14.33 11.31 12.99
C THR A 112 -14.66 11.13 11.50
N ARG A 113 -13.64 11.08 10.64
CA ARG A 113 -13.74 10.89 9.19
C ARG A 113 -13.20 9.55 8.70
N THR A 114 -12.87 8.64 9.62
CA THR A 114 -12.44 7.28 9.24
C THR A 114 -13.64 6.45 8.78
N GLY A 115 -13.45 5.65 7.74
CA GLY A 115 -14.38 4.59 7.31
C GLY A 115 -13.67 3.24 7.24
N THR A 116 -14.35 2.20 6.74
CA THR A 116 -13.73 0.90 6.46
C THR A 116 -12.71 0.99 5.32
N PHE A 117 -13.03 1.79 4.30
CA PHE A 117 -12.20 1.95 3.11
C PHE A 117 -11.30 3.18 3.18
N ILE A 118 -10.31 3.22 2.29
CA ILE A 118 -9.17 4.14 2.33
C ILE A 118 -9.54 5.61 2.04
N ASP A 119 -10.77 5.88 1.60
CA ASP A 119 -11.30 7.23 1.34
C ASP A 119 -12.27 7.71 2.45
N GLY A 120 -12.31 7.00 3.57
CA GLY A 120 -13.13 7.37 4.72
C GLY A 120 -14.61 7.01 4.60
N GLN A 121 -14.99 6.24 3.58
CA GLN A 121 -16.37 5.87 3.31
C GLN A 121 -16.62 4.36 3.45
N GLU A 122 -17.90 3.99 3.41
CA GLU A 122 -18.37 2.61 3.29
C GLU A 122 -18.80 2.37 1.84
N HIS A 123 -18.21 1.37 1.19
CA HIS A 123 -18.53 1.03 -0.20
C HIS A 123 -19.20 -0.34 -0.27
N LEU A 124 -20.53 -0.36 -0.16
CA LEU A 124 -21.32 -1.60 -0.26
C LEU A 124 -21.23 -2.17 -1.68
N GLY A 125 -20.70 -3.38 -1.82
CA GLY A 125 -20.60 -4.05 -3.13
C GLY A 125 -19.42 -3.58 -3.99
N LEU A 126 -18.44 -2.88 -3.41
CA LEU A 126 -17.20 -2.51 -4.09
C LEU A 126 -16.49 -3.75 -4.63
N GLY A 127 -16.15 -3.75 -5.92
CA GLY A 127 -15.50 -4.88 -6.56
C GLY A 127 -16.43 -6.05 -6.89
N GLU A 128 -17.61 -6.14 -6.26
CA GLU A 128 -18.63 -7.17 -6.52
C GLU A 128 -19.65 -6.74 -7.58
N THR A 129 -20.04 -5.46 -7.55
CA THR A 129 -20.98 -4.87 -8.51
C THR A 129 -20.24 -4.05 -9.58
N ASP A 130 -20.97 -3.57 -10.59
CA ASP A 130 -20.44 -2.64 -11.60
C ASP A 130 -20.49 -1.18 -11.14
N GLU A 131 -21.08 -0.90 -9.97
CA GLU A 131 -21.09 0.45 -9.38
C GLU A 131 -19.66 0.88 -9.04
N GLY A 132 -19.35 2.15 -9.31
CA GLY A 132 -18.01 2.70 -9.12
C GLY A 132 -16.93 2.18 -10.08
N LYS A 133 -17.25 1.32 -11.06
CA LYS A 133 -16.29 0.79 -12.04
C LYS A 133 -16.35 1.50 -13.40
N SER A 134 -15.21 1.56 -14.07
CA SER A 134 -15.11 1.96 -15.47
C SER A 134 -15.67 0.87 -16.40
N ALA A 135 -15.82 1.19 -17.69
CA ALA A 135 -16.25 0.21 -18.70
C ALA A 135 -15.29 -0.99 -18.81
N GLU A 136 -14.02 -0.79 -18.44
CA GLU A 136 -12.98 -1.81 -18.41
C GLU A 136 -12.98 -2.62 -17.10
N GLY A 137 -13.90 -2.34 -16.17
CA GLY A 137 -14.05 -3.02 -14.89
C GLY A 137 -13.13 -2.50 -13.78
N CYS A 138 -12.38 -1.43 -14.03
CA CYS A 138 -11.50 -0.82 -13.03
C CYS A 138 -12.29 0.01 -12.03
N ILE A 139 -12.01 -0.15 -10.74
CA ILE A 139 -12.57 0.69 -9.69
C ILE A 139 -12.07 2.13 -9.87
N THR A 140 -13.01 3.05 -10.05
CA THR A 140 -12.76 4.49 -10.27
C THR A 140 -13.02 5.31 -9.01
N GLU A 141 -13.96 4.88 -8.17
CA GLU A 141 -14.14 5.36 -6.81
C GLU A 141 -12.89 4.98 -5.98
N MET A 142 -12.46 5.80 -5.02
CA MET A 142 -11.29 5.60 -4.14
C MET A 142 -9.90 5.35 -4.78
N ASN A 143 -9.84 5.09 -6.10
CA ASN A 143 -8.65 5.15 -6.93
C ASN A 143 -7.48 4.22 -6.48
N ILE A 144 -7.81 2.95 -6.23
CA ILE A 144 -6.89 1.91 -5.72
C ILE A 144 -6.31 0.99 -6.81
N HIS A 145 -6.40 1.38 -8.08
CA HIS A 145 -5.78 0.68 -9.22
C HIS A 145 -6.05 -0.84 -9.27
N THR A 146 -7.30 -1.25 -9.00
CA THR A 146 -7.72 -2.66 -9.09
C THR A 146 -9.17 -2.78 -9.56
N MET A 147 -9.62 -4.00 -9.89
CA MET A 147 -11.01 -4.30 -10.25
C MET A 147 -11.81 -4.92 -9.09
N ASN A 148 -11.11 -5.52 -8.12
CA ASN A 148 -11.65 -6.10 -6.88
C ASN A 148 -10.49 -6.40 -5.90
N GLU A 149 -10.81 -6.83 -4.68
CA GLU A 149 -9.82 -7.11 -3.63
C GLU A 149 -8.77 -8.14 -4.06
N SER A 150 -9.22 -9.26 -4.63
CA SER A 150 -8.33 -10.36 -5.03
C SER A 150 -7.31 -9.94 -6.11
N MET A 151 -7.58 -8.86 -6.83
CA MET A 151 -6.72 -8.31 -7.88
C MET A 151 -5.82 -7.16 -7.41
N ALA A 152 -5.99 -6.68 -6.17
CA ALA A 152 -5.10 -5.66 -5.62
C ALA A 152 -3.66 -6.18 -5.52
N ALA A 153 -2.71 -5.34 -5.90
CA ALA A 153 -1.34 -5.75 -6.26
C ALA A 153 -0.54 -6.30 -5.08
N GLY A 154 -0.90 -5.91 -3.86
CA GLY A 154 -0.12 -6.13 -2.66
C GLY A 154 0.80 -4.94 -2.36
N THR A 155 1.08 -4.75 -1.08
CA THR A 155 1.95 -3.71 -0.55
C THR A 155 3.04 -4.33 0.32
N ALA A 156 4.10 -3.59 0.57
CA ALA A 156 5.24 -4.10 1.33
C ALA A 156 5.81 -3.06 2.29
N PHE A 157 6.51 -3.54 3.32
CA PHE A 157 7.47 -2.73 4.04
C PHE A 157 8.88 -3.29 3.87
N ALA A 158 9.82 -2.36 3.71
CA ALA A 158 11.24 -2.62 3.76
C ALA A 158 11.90 -1.91 4.94
N ILE A 159 13.05 -2.41 5.38
CA ILE A 159 13.83 -1.90 6.50
C ILE A 159 15.30 -1.71 6.11
N SER A 160 15.90 -0.63 6.60
CA SER A 160 17.32 -0.31 6.55
C SER A 160 17.82 0.00 7.95
N TYR A 161 18.88 -0.68 8.37
CA TYR A 161 19.51 -0.55 9.69
C TYR A 161 20.42 0.68 9.79
N ASN A 162 19.97 1.81 9.25
CA ASN A 162 20.64 3.10 9.31
C ASN A 162 19.78 4.13 10.04
N SER A 163 20.39 4.88 10.95
CA SER A 163 19.74 5.98 11.70
C SER A 163 19.65 7.29 10.92
N ASP A 164 20.38 7.43 9.81
CA ASP A 164 20.30 8.58 8.90
C ASP A 164 19.66 8.13 7.59
N ILE A 165 18.57 8.79 7.19
CA ILE A 165 17.84 8.49 5.95
C ILE A 165 18.74 8.62 4.71
N LYS A 166 19.77 9.48 4.77
CA LYS A 166 20.72 9.69 3.66
C LYS A 166 21.63 8.50 3.40
N GLU A 167 21.80 7.63 4.39
CA GLU A 167 22.58 6.40 4.28
C GLU A 167 21.72 5.22 3.79
N VAL A 168 20.41 5.44 3.56
CA VAL A 168 19.53 4.41 3.02
C VAL A 168 19.76 4.29 1.52
N THR A 169 20.04 3.07 1.06
CA THR A 169 20.27 2.72 -0.34
C THR A 169 19.32 1.61 -0.78
N PRO A 170 19.13 1.40 -2.10
CA PRO A 170 18.41 0.24 -2.62
C PRO A 170 18.83 -1.10 -2.01
N GLU A 171 20.13 -1.30 -1.81
CA GLU A 171 20.71 -2.58 -1.35
C GLU A 171 20.50 -2.80 0.15
N ASN A 172 20.44 -1.74 0.95
CA ASN A 172 20.25 -1.86 2.39
C ASN A 172 18.79 -1.70 2.83
N LEU A 173 17.87 -1.38 1.90
CA LEU A 173 16.44 -1.29 2.14
C LEU A 173 15.74 -2.58 1.70
N VAL A 174 15.60 -3.52 2.63
CA VAL A 174 15.20 -4.90 2.36
C VAL A 174 13.74 -5.14 2.75
N VAL A 175 12.94 -5.66 1.82
CA VAL A 175 11.54 -6.02 2.07
C VAL A 175 11.48 -7.12 3.12
N PHE A 176 10.85 -6.83 4.25
CA PHE A 176 10.71 -7.77 5.37
C PHE A 176 9.29 -8.28 5.56
N THR A 177 8.31 -7.62 4.94
CA THR A 177 6.91 -8.05 5.00
C THR A 177 6.15 -7.59 3.77
N VAL A 178 5.19 -8.42 3.36
CA VAL A 178 4.30 -8.18 2.24
C VAL A 178 2.88 -8.53 2.68
N LEU A 179 1.91 -7.74 2.24
CA LEU A 179 0.50 -7.99 2.44
C LEU A 179 -0.17 -7.99 1.07
N TYR A 180 -0.69 -9.13 0.66
CA TYR A 180 -1.40 -9.30 -0.61
C TYR A 180 -2.73 -8.55 -0.57
N HIS A 181 -3.33 -8.39 -1.74
CA HIS A 181 -4.68 -7.81 -1.85
C HIS A 181 -4.82 -6.42 -1.21
N THR A 182 -3.72 -5.67 -1.23
CA THR A 182 -3.68 -4.28 -0.77
C THR A 182 -3.13 -3.33 -1.84
N PRO A 183 -3.43 -2.02 -1.76
CA PRO A 183 -4.39 -1.38 -0.84
C PRO A 183 -5.84 -1.82 -1.12
N TRP A 184 -6.65 -1.93 -0.07
CA TRP A 184 -8.07 -2.24 -0.17
C TRP A 184 -8.86 -1.63 1.00
N HIS A 185 -8.65 -2.14 2.21
CA HIS A 185 -9.18 -1.54 3.43
C HIS A 185 -8.20 -0.52 4.02
N ARG A 186 -8.73 0.40 4.84
CA ARG A 186 -7.92 1.38 5.56
C ARG A 186 -7.00 0.71 6.56
N VAL A 187 -7.51 -0.16 7.43
CA VAL A 187 -6.69 -0.80 8.46
C VAL A 187 -6.00 -2.01 7.85
N ALA A 188 -4.67 -2.02 7.90
CA ALA A 188 -3.84 -3.08 7.34
C ALA A 188 -2.85 -3.60 8.41
N GLU A 189 -2.81 -4.92 8.57
CA GLU A 189 -1.92 -5.61 9.51
C GLU A 189 -0.81 -6.34 8.76
N TYR A 190 0.43 -6.12 9.20
CA TYR A 190 1.62 -6.70 8.60
C TYR A 190 2.36 -7.56 9.62
N LYS A 191 2.81 -8.74 9.19
CA LYS A 191 3.62 -9.64 10.02
C LYS A 191 5.08 -9.21 10.02
N VAL A 192 5.80 -9.46 11.09
CA VAL A 192 7.22 -9.12 11.25
C VAL A 192 8.01 -10.42 11.44
N PRO A 193 9.11 -10.66 10.69
CA PRO A 193 9.99 -11.79 10.96
C PRO A 193 10.81 -11.53 12.23
N ASP A 194 11.72 -12.44 12.58
CA ASP A 194 12.60 -12.30 13.75
C ASP A 194 13.72 -11.26 13.48
N LEU A 195 13.32 -10.00 13.31
CA LEU A 195 14.23 -8.89 13.01
C LEU A 195 15.18 -8.63 14.19
N PRO A 196 16.47 -8.33 13.92
CA PRO A 196 17.41 -7.90 14.95
C PRO A 196 17.14 -6.47 15.39
N GLU A 197 17.76 -6.06 16.50
CA GLU A 197 17.65 -4.70 17.05
C GLU A 197 18.14 -3.63 16.07
N CYS A 198 17.42 -2.51 15.99
CA CYS A 198 17.90 -1.31 15.31
C CYS A 198 19.06 -0.65 16.07
N PRO A 199 19.91 0.14 15.40
CA PRO A 199 20.86 1.00 16.10
C PRO A 199 20.13 2.01 17.02
N SER A 200 20.86 2.67 17.92
CA SER A 200 20.27 3.52 18.96
C SER A 200 19.42 4.69 18.45
N GLY A 201 19.65 5.15 17.21
CA GLY A 201 18.85 6.20 16.55
C GLY A 201 17.59 5.68 15.85
N GLY A 202 17.32 4.37 15.93
CA GLY A 202 16.31 3.68 15.14
C GLY A 202 16.78 3.33 13.74
N CYS A 203 15.91 2.65 13.01
CA CYS A 203 16.06 2.30 11.61
C CYS A 203 15.23 3.25 10.73
N HIS A 204 15.43 3.14 9.42
CA HIS A 204 14.50 3.67 8.44
C HIS A 204 13.75 2.52 7.76
N CYS A 205 12.44 2.69 7.62
CA CYS A 205 11.58 1.81 6.87
C CYS A 205 10.98 2.56 5.69
N ALA A 206 10.48 1.81 4.70
CA ALA A 206 9.68 2.37 3.63
C ALA A 206 8.51 1.46 3.34
N TRP A 207 7.32 2.05 3.17
CA TRP A 207 6.18 1.36 2.58
C TRP A 207 6.25 1.52 1.06
N GLY A 208 5.82 0.49 0.33
CA GLY A 208 5.78 0.51 -1.12
C GLY A 208 4.55 -0.16 -1.72
N TRP A 209 4.14 0.37 -2.86
CA TRP A 209 3.07 -0.17 -3.69
C TRP A 209 3.35 0.08 -5.17
N VAL A 210 2.93 -0.83 -6.05
CA VAL A 210 2.98 -0.66 -7.51
C VAL A 210 1.59 -0.93 -8.07
N ALA A 211 1.05 0.03 -8.84
CA ALA A 211 -0.26 -0.08 -9.45
C ALA A 211 -0.31 -1.23 -10.47
N ASN A 212 -1.40 -2.01 -10.49
CA ASN A 212 -1.53 -3.17 -11.38
C ASN A 212 -2.78 -3.10 -12.27
N GLY A 213 -2.55 -2.85 -13.56
CA GLY A 213 -3.52 -3.07 -14.64
C GLY A 213 -4.64 -2.04 -14.77
N CYS A 214 -4.95 -1.25 -13.74
CA CYS A 214 -5.90 -0.14 -13.78
C CYS A 214 -5.18 1.20 -13.63
N GLY A 215 -5.52 2.20 -14.43
CA GLY A 215 -4.89 3.52 -14.41
C GLY A 215 -3.49 3.55 -15.05
N MET A 216 -2.78 4.66 -14.85
CA MET A 216 -1.42 4.81 -15.37
C MET A 216 -0.44 3.97 -14.53
N PRO A 217 0.44 3.17 -15.16
CA PRO A 217 1.51 2.48 -14.44
C PRO A 217 2.37 3.45 -13.63
N ASN A 218 2.54 3.20 -12.34
CA ASN A 218 3.28 4.04 -11.40
C ASN A 218 3.69 3.23 -10.16
N MET A 219 4.46 3.85 -9.26
CA MET A 219 4.77 3.29 -7.94
C MET A 219 4.53 4.31 -6.83
N TYR A 220 4.45 3.84 -5.60
CA TYR A 220 4.35 4.64 -4.39
C TYR A 220 5.43 4.19 -3.41
N MET A 221 5.99 5.16 -2.70
CA MET A 221 7.02 4.95 -1.70
C MET A 221 6.87 5.99 -0.61
N GLN A 222 6.83 5.59 0.65
CA GLN A 222 6.74 6.51 1.78
C GLN A 222 7.77 6.12 2.85
N PRO A 223 8.68 7.03 3.23
CA PRO A 223 9.65 6.76 4.28
C PRO A 223 9.03 6.85 5.68
N LEU A 224 9.55 6.05 6.59
CA LEU A 224 9.22 6.05 8.01
C LEU A 224 10.48 5.88 8.85
N ARG A 225 10.53 6.51 10.02
CA ARG A 225 11.37 6.03 11.12
C ARG A 225 10.72 4.81 11.74
N CYS A 226 11.52 3.78 12.00
CA CYS A 226 11.03 2.55 12.62
C CYS A 226 12.03 2.01 13.65
N LYS A 227 11.56 1.13 14.54
CA LYS A 227 12.41 0.41 15.49
C LYS A 227 11.85 -0.97 15.75
N VAL A 228 12.74 -1.93 15.98
CA VAL A 228 12.35 -3.29 16.36
C VAL A 228 12.14 -3.36 17.87
N VAL A 229 11.02 -3.94 18.29
CA VAL A 229 10.63 -4.08 19.70
C VAL A 229 10.34 -5.54 20.06
N GLY A 230 10.20 -5.82 21.35
CA GLY A 230 10.04 -7.18 21.87
C GLY A 230 11.38 -7.92 21.96
N GLN A 231 11.32 -9.25 21.86
CA GLN A 231 12.50 -10.11 21.84
C GLN A 231 13.10 -10.12 20.44
N THR A 232 14.24 -9.45 20.22
CA THR A 232 14.84 -9.31 18.90
C THR A 232 15.55 -10.59 18.45
N GLY A 233 15.67 -10.76 17.13
CA GLY A 233 16.34 -11.90 16.50
C GLY A 233 17.87 -11.84 16.57
N SER A 234 18.52 -12.99 16.34
CA SER A 234 19.98 -13.16 16.38
C SER A 234 20.68 -13.05 15.02
N LYS A 235 19.97 -12.60 13.98
CA LYS A 235 20.53 -12.56 12.62
C LYS A 235 20.40 -11.18 11.99
N GLU A 236 21.49 -10.68 11.44
CA GLU A 236 21.48 -9.49 10.62
C GLU A 236 20.67 -9.70 9.33
N VAL A 237 20.01 -8.65 8.85
CA VAL A 237 19.35 -8.65 7.54
C VAL A 237 20.41 -8.53 6.46
N ALA A 238 20.41 -9.45 5.50
CA ALA A 238 21.35 -9.49 4.41
C ALA A 238 21.01 -8.45 3.32
N PRO A 239 21.98 -7.92 2.56
CA PRO A 239 21.70 -6.95 1.50
C PRO A 239 20.73 -7.48 0.44
N GLY A 240 19.78 -6.63 0.06
CA GLY A 240 18.71 -6.94 -0.88
C GLY A 240 19.20 -7.01 -2.32
N LYS A 241 18.64 -7.96 -3.08
CA LYS A 241 18.78 -8.06 -4.54
C LYS A 241 17.51 -7.60 -5.25
N PRO A 242 17.59 -6.99 -6.45
CA PRO A 242 16.40 -6.66 -7.22
C PRO A 242 15.51 -7.90 -7.43
N PRO A 243 14.19 -7.82 -7.16
CA PRO A 243 13.29 -8.91 -7.48
C PRO A 243 13.17 -9.07 -9.00
N VAL A 244 12.76 -10.25 -9.46
CA VAL A 244 12.55 -10.52 -10.89
C VAL A 244 11.16 -11.08 -11.12
N TRP A 245 10.60 -10.80 -12.29
CA TRP A 245 9.39 -11.47 -12.72
C TRP A 245 9.62 -12.97 -12.84
N CYS A 246 8.79 -13.75 -12.16
CA CYS A 246 8.87 -15.21 -12.12
C CYS A 246 7.49 -15.89 -12.05
N GLU A 247 6.41 -15.18 -12.40
CA GLU A 247 5.04 -15.76 -12.41
C GLU A 247 4.95 -17.04 -13.26
N ASP A 248 5.60 -17.04 -14.43
CA ASP A 248 5.59 -18.17 -15.37
C ASP A 248 6.57 -19.29 -15.01
N ASP A 249 7.56 -19.01 -14.15
CA ASP A 249 8.55 -19.97 -13.72
C ASP A 249 9.07 -19.60 -12.32
N PRO A 250 8.46 -20.17 -11.25
CA PRO A 250 8.86 -19.90 -9.87
C PRO A 250 10.31 -20.25 -9.55
N SER A 251 10.96 -21.13 -10.33
CA SER A 251 12.37 -21.48 -10.11
C SER A 251 13.32 -20.33 -10.42
N ARG A 252 12.84 -19.30 -11.14
CA ARG A 252 13.58 -18.08 -11.47
C ARG A 252 13.42 -16.98 -10.43
N CYS A 253 12.54 -17.14 -9.44
CA CYS A 253 12.34 -16.13 -8.41
C CYS A 253 13.63 -15.90 -7.61
N VAL A 254 13.86 -14.66 -7.21
CA VAL A 254 14.95 -14.33 -6.29
C VAL A 254 14.59 -14.81 -4.89
N SER A 255 15.32 -15.81 -4.41
CA SER A 255 15.31 -16.26 -3.02
C SER A 255 16.11 -15.32 -2.12
N GLY A 256 15.69 -15.20 -0.86
CA GLY A 256 16.35 -14.40 0.16
C GLY A 256 15.98 -12.92 0.11
N PRO A 257 16.86 -12.03 0.63
CA PRO A 257 16.57 -10.61 0.78
C PRO A 257 16.34 -9.96 -0.57
N LYS A 258 15.18 -9.31 -0.71
CA LYS A 258 14.78 -8.60 -1.91
C LYS A 258 14.71 -7.10 -1.64
N GLN A 259 15.14 -6.31 -2.62
CA GLN A 259 14.90 -4.88 -2.64
C GLN A 259 13.41 -4.60 -2.83
N MET A 260 12.99 -3.37 -2.55
CA MET A 260 11.71 -2.86 -3.03
C MET A 260 11.68 -2.84 -4.56
N VAL A 261 10.48 -2.79 -5.15
CA VAL A 261 10.29 -2.66 -6.59
C VAL A 261 10.40 -1.18 -6.98
N PHE A 262 11.39 -0.84 -7.81
CA PHE A 262 11.55 0.48 -8.42
C PHE A 262 11.28 0.38 -9.91
N TRP A 263 10.20 1.04 -10.36
CA TRP A 263 9.66 0.84 -11.70
C TRP A 263 9.01 2.11 -12.26
N HIS A 264 9.03 2.25 -13.59
CA HIS A 264 8.51 3.38 -14.35
C HIS A 264 9.04 4.77 -13.95
N GLN A 265 10.31 4.84 -13.60
CA GLN A 265 11.04 6.09 -13.38
C GLN A 265 11.94 6.43 -14.57
N LEU A 266 12.41 7.68 -14.68
CA LEU A 266 13.43 8.05 -15.67
C LEU A 266 14.77 7.36 -15.37
N GLU A 267 15.08 7.22 -14.08
CA GLU A 267 16.36 6.68 -13.61
C GLU A 267 16.15 5.80 -12.37
N GLY A 268 17.06 4.84 -12.16
CA GLY A 268 17.09 4.05 -10.93
C GLY A 268 16.07 2.91 -10.84
N ASN A 269 15.41 2.53 -11.93
CA ASN A 269 14.60 1.31 -11.97
C ASN A 269 15.46 0.07 -11.70
N ASN A 270 14.95 -0.88 -10.92
CA ASN A 270 15.60 -2.16 -10.67
C ASN A 270 14.81 -3.34 -11.25
N VAL A 271 13.61 -3.09 -11.77
CA VAL A 271 12.75 -4.05 -12.44
C VAL A 271 12.41 -3.55 -13.84
N ASP A 272 12.45 -4.45 -14.82
CA ASP A 272 11.93 -4.25 -16.16
C ASP A 272 11.06 -5.45 -16.54
N VAL A 273 9.84 -5.19 -17.01
CA VAL A 273 8.87 -6.21 -17.38
C VAL A 273 8.26 -5.87 -18.74
N SER A 274 8.04 -6.91 -19.54
CA SER A 274 7.41 -6.79 -20.86
C SER A 274 6.55 -8.03 -21.15
N GLY A 275 5.62 -7.88 -22.09
CA GLY A 275 4.69 -8.95 -22.46
C GLY A 275 3.48 -9.04 -21.52
N PHE A 276 2.86 -10.23 -21.50
CA PHE A 276 1.62 -10.47 -20.77
C PHE A 276 1.85 -11.36 -19.55
N ASP A 277 1.07 -11.14 -18.50
CA ASP A 277 0.94 -12.00 -17.33
C ASP A 277 0.00 -13.18 -17.64
N LEU A 278 -0.11 -14.13 -16.72
CA LEU A 278 -0.97 -15.31 -16.89
C LEU A 278 -2.47 -14.97 -16.98
N SER A 279 -2.88 -13.77 -16.60
CA SER A 279 -4.24 -13.26 -16.78
C SER A 279 -4.48 -12.64 -18.17
N GLY A 280 -3.46 -12.58 -19.02
CA GLY A 280 -3.51 -11.97 -20.35
C GLY A 280 -3.42 -10.43 -20.33
N ARG A 281 -3.04 -9.83 -19.19
CA ARG A 281 -2.82 -8.38 -19.06
C ARG A 281 -1.34 -8.05 -19.20
N ALA A 282 -1.02 -6.81 -19.58
CA ALA A 282 0.38 -6.38 -19.59
C ALA A 282 1.01 -6.60 -18.20
N ARG A 283 2.24 -7.14 -18.16
CA ARG A 283 2.93 -7.38 -16.90
C ARG A 283 3.12 -6.06 -16.15
N SER A 284 2.73 -6.05 -14.88
CA SER A 284 3.06 -5.00 -13.92
C SER A 284 3.71 -5.68 -12.70
N PRO A 285 4.92 -5.27 -12.27
CA PRO A 285 5.52 -5.86 -11.10
C PRO A 285 4.70 -5.50 -9.86
N ALA A 286 4.76 -6.35 -8.85
CA ALA A 286 3.90 -6.23 -7.68
C ALA A 286 4.56 -6.88 -6.46
N TYR A 287 4.06 -6.56 -5.26
CA TYR A 287 4.47 -7.22 -4.03
C TYR A 287 3.64 -8.48 -3.83
N ASN A 288 3.88 -9.48 -4.67
CA ASN A 288 3.25 -10.79 -4.58
C ASN A 288 4.10 -11.90 -5.24
N ASN A 289 3.51 -13.09 -5.37
CA ASN A 289 4.17 -14.29 -5.88
C ASN A 289 4.70 -14.12 -7.31
N LYS A 290 4.14 -13.21 -8.12
CA LYS A 290 4.63 -12.92 -9.49
C LYS A 290 6.09 -12.44 -9.50
N MET A 291 6.55 -11.88 -8.38
CA MET A 291 7.90 -11.36 -8.19
C MET A 291 8.68 -12.14 -7.10
N GLY A 292 8.15 -13.28 -6.65
CA GLY A 292 8.78 -14.12 -5.62
C GLY A 292 8.66 -13.58 -4.20
N PHE A 293 7.73 -12.66 -3.94
CA PHE A 293 7.39 -12.25 -2.57
C PHE A 293 6.33 -13.17 -1.98
N SER A 294 6.61 -13.74 -0.81
CA SER A 294 5.62 -14.52 -0.07
C SER A 294 4.66 -13.63 0.70
N GLU A 295 3.46 -14.11 0.99
CA GLU A 295 2.51 -13.40 1.86
C GLU A 295 2.99 -13.37 3.31
N GLY A 296 2.94 -12.20 3.94
CA GLY A 296 3.36 -11.98 5.33
C GLY A 296 4.86 -11.70 5.49
N ALA A 297 5.42 -12.18 6.60
CA ALA A 297 6.81 -11.95 6.97
C ALA A 297 7.77 -12.68 6.04
N GLN A 298 8.82 -11.99 5.57
CA GLN A 298 9.88 -12.58 4.75
C GLN A 298 10.96 -13.15 5.68
N THR A 299 10.93 -14.47 5.90
CA THR A 299 11.79 -15.15 6.89
C THR A 299 13.14 -15.61 6.35
N ASP A 300 13.40 -15.45 5.06
CA ASP A 300 14.63 -15.89 4.36
C ASP A 300 15.62 -14.75 4.10
N ILE A 301 15.41 -13.57 4.70
CA ILE A 301 16.18 -12.35 4.42
C ILE A 301 17.49 -12.21 5.21
N PHE A 302 17.83 -13.19 6.03
CA PHE A 302 18.85 -13.07 7.07
C PHE A 302 20.21 -13.68 6.69
N LEU A 303 21.28 -13.18 7.30
CA LEU A 303 22.59 -13.80 7.32
C LEU A 303 22.63 -15.03 8.26
N ASP A 304 23.82 -15.59 8.47
CA ASP A 304 24.05 -16.73 9.34
C ASP A 304 23.60 -16.47 10.80
N ASN A 305 23.35 -17.55 11.54
CA ASN A 305 23.03 -17.50 12.96
C ASN A 305 24.08 -16.69 13.74
N ASP A 306 23.63 -15.98 14.77
CA ASP A 306 24.46 -15.21 15.71
C ASP A 306 25.23 -14.04 15.09
N SER A 307 24.84 -13.60 13.89
CA SER A 307 25.34 -12.36 13.27
C SER A 307 24.85 -11.10 14.00
N ALA A 308 23.76 -11.18 14.77
CA ALA A 308 23.28 -10.11 15.64
C ALA A 308 23.14 -10.60 17.09
N THR A 309 23.21 -9.67 18.04
CA THR A 309 22.98 -9.98 19.47
C THR A 309 21.52 -9.75 19.83
N PRO A 310 20.76 -10.79 20.24
CA PRO A 310 19.40 -10.64 20.72
C PRO A 310 19.33 -9.76 21.97
N THR A 311 18.27 -8.97 22.06
CA THR A 311 17.94 -8.14 23.22
C THR A 311 16.43 -8.15 23.45
N PHE A 312 16.00 -7.53 24.55
CA PHE A 312 14.60 -7.23 24.78
C PHE A 312 14.41 -5.71 24.79
N ILE A 313 13.66 -5.21 23.81
CA ILE A 313 13.27 -3.79 23.73
C ILE A 313 11.82 -3.67 24.15
N THR A 314 11.55 -2.86 25.16
CA THR A 314 10.18 -2.67 25.66
C THR A 314 9.35 -1.93 24.61
N PRO A 315 8.23 -2.51 24.12
CA PRO A 315 7.31 -1.80 23.22
C PRO A 315 6.75 -0.54 23.91
N GLY A 316 6.54 0.50 23.12
CA GLY A 316 5.80 1.67 23.55
C GLY A 316 4.32 1.37 23.76
N PRO A 317 3.53 2.35 24.23
CA PRO A 317 2.09 2.23 24.27
C PRO A 317 1.55 2.06 22.84
N SER A 318 0.97 0.90 22.54
CA SER A 318 0.34 0.63 21.25
C SER A 318 -0.86 1.56 21.04
N SER A 319 -0.87 2.29 19.92
CA SER A 319 -2.07 2.98 19.43
C SER A 319 -2.67 2.14 18.29
N THR A 320 -3.50 1.17 18.66
CA THR A 320 -4.27 0.41 17.67
C THR A 320 -5.29 1.32 16.99
N PRO A 321 -5.29 1.46 15.65
CA PRO A 321 -6.26 2.29 14.97
C PRO A 321 -7.70 1.83 15.22
N PRO A 322 -8.68 2.76 15.35
CA PRO A 322 -10.09 2.42 15.41
C PRO A 322 -10.53 1.59 14.19
N GLY A 323 -11.28 0.52 14.46
CA GLY A 323 -11.75 -0.43 13.45
C GLY A 323 -10.89 -1.69 13.33
N PHE A 324 -9.72 -1.76 13.98
CA PHE A 324 -9.02 -3.04 14.14
C PHE A 324 -9.69 -3.85 15.26
N SER A 325 -10.24 -5.02 14.91
CA SER A 325 -10.64 -6.00 15.93
C SER A 325 -9.43 -6.88 16.20
N GLU A 326 -8.76 -6.66 17.34
CA GLU A 326 -7.66 -7.54 17.76
C GLU A 326 -8.21 -8.97 17.83
N PRO A 327 -7.60 -9.96 17.14
CA PRO A 327 -8.02 -11.34 17.30
C PRO A 327 -7.89 -11.68 18.78
N ALA A 328 -8.99 -12.10 19.41
CA ALA A 328 -9.04 -12.39 20.83
C ALA A 328 -7.93 -13.39 21.17
N PHE A 329 -6.86 -12.93 21.83
CA PHE A 329 -5.89 -13.80 22.46
C PHE A 329 -6.62 -14.58 23.55
N THR A 330 -7.09 -15.78 23.20
CA THR A 330 -7.44 -16.78 24.21
C THR A 330 -6.15 -17.12 24.93
N SER A 331 -5.92 -16.46 26.06
CA SER A 331 -4.95 -16.90 27.05
C SER A 331 -5.34 -18.33 27.44
N GLY A 332 -4.67 -19.30 26.82
CA GLY A 332 -4.79 -20.69 27.22
C GLY A 332 -4.41 -20.80 28.70
N PRO A 333 -5.25 -21.36 29.57
CA PRO A 333 -4.87 -21.55 30.95
C PRO A 333 -3.75 -22.57 30.98
N GLY A 334 -2.62 -22.20 31.59
CA GLY A 334 -1.52 -23.12 31.89
C GLY A 334 -2.05 -24.32 32.66
N SER A 335 -2.00 -25.50 32.03
CA SER A 335 -2.39 -26.75 32.66
C SER A 335 -1.26 -27.24 33.58
N ASN A 336 -1.30 -26.79 34.84
CA ASN A 336 -0.71 -27.55 35.93
C ASN A 336 -1.62 -28.75 36.22
N GLY A 337 -1.03 -29.94 36.30
CA GLY A 337 -1.75 -31.20 36.39
C GLY A 337 -2.56 -31.36 37.67
N SER A 338 -3.77 -31.91 37.53
CA SER A 338 -4.35 -32.90 38.45
C SER A 338 -5.52 -33.58 37.74
N GLU A 339 -5.49 -34.92 37.64
CA GLU A 339 -6.68 -35.76 37.43
C GLU A 339 -7.74 -35.46 38.52
N PRO A 340 -9.06 -35.52 38.21
CA PRO A 340 -9.75 -36.80 38.41
C PRO A 340 -10.91 -37.13 37.43
N THR A 341 -11.05 -38.44 37.21
CA THR A 341 -12.23 -39.30 37.01
C THR A 341 -13.64 -38.74 36.70
N PHE A 342 -14.18 -39.26 35.58
CA PHE A 342 -15.55 -39.77 35.28
C PHE A 342 -16.78 -39.18 35.99
N THR A 343 -17.77 -38.75 35.19
CA THR A 343 -19.15 -39.29 35.21
C THR A 343 -19.91 -38.95 33.92
N SER A 344 -20.64 -39.95 33.43
CA SER A 344 -21.51 -39.94 32.24
C SER A 344 -22.95 -39.56 32.59
N GLY A 345 -23.64 -38.80 31.74
CA GLY A 345 -25.11 -38.69 31.75
C GLY A 345 -25.66 -37.73 30.68
N PRO A 346 -26.87 -37.96 30.13
CA PRO A 346 -27.16 -37.68 28.72
C PRO A 346 -28.25 -36.63 28.44
N GLY A 347 -28.20 -36.08 27.21
CA GLY A 347 -29.38 -35.82 26.36
C GLY A 347 -30.10 -34.48 26.51
N ALA A 348 -30.27 -33.75 25.40
CA ALA A 348 -31.58 -33.37 24.86
C ALA A 348 -31.46 -32.65 23.50
N ASN A 349 -32.20 -33.18 22.53
CA ASN A 349 -32.51 -32.56 21.24
C ASN A 349 -33.46 -31.36 21.42
N GLY A 350 -33.35 -30.37 20.54
CA GLY A 350 -34.34 -29.31 20.39
C GLY A 350 -34.23 -28.63 19.02
N VAL A 351 -35.01 -29.12 18.06
CA VAL A 351 -35.23 -28.55 16.71
C VAL A 351 -36.45 -27.63 16.75
N ARG A 352 -36.50 -26.68 15.78
CA ARG A 352 -37.63 -25.82 15.30
C ARG A 352 -37.51 -24.36 15.75
N ASP A 353 -37.90 -23.34 14.98
CA ASP A 353 -38.66 -23.27 13.73
C ASP A 353 -38.41 -21.94 13.00
N ILE A 354 -38.90 -21.89 11.77
CA ILE A 354 -38.79 -20.86 10.73
C ILE A 354 -39.91 -19.81 10.85
N SER A 355 -39.59 -18.53 10.62
CA SER A 355 -40.42 -17.46 9.99
C SER A 355 -39.84 -16.11 10.43
N GLY A 356 -39.43 -15.16 9.58
CA GLY A 356 -40.01 -14.69 8.33
C GLY A 356 -40.61 -13.31 8.59
N PHE A 357 -39.96 -12.21 8.20
CA PHE A 357 -40.61 -10.91 8.01
C PHE A 357 -39.85 -10.05 7.00
N LEU A 358 -40.66 -9.37 6.19
CA LEU A 358 -40.38 -8.75 4.91
C LEU A 358 -40.34 -7.22 5.07
N SER A 359 -39.42 -6.58 4.34
CA SER A 359 -39.47 -5.23 3.75
C SER A 359 -39.60 -3.98 4.65
N LEU A 360 -38.64 -3.06 4.51
CA LEU A 360 -38.97 -1.69 4.10
C LEU A 360 -37.77 -1.05 3.38
N VAL A 361 -37.98 -0.70 2.12
CA VAL A 361 -37.05 0.08 1.27
C VAL A 361 -37.30 1.56 1.55
N THR A 362 -36.25 2.33 1.84
CA THR A 362 -36.35 3.80 1.90
C THR A 362 -35.30 4.40 0.99
N THR A 363 -35.79 5.17 0.01
CA THR A 363 -35.03 5.93 -0.99
C THR A 363 -34.23 7.05 -0.32
N VAL A 364 -32.92 7.14 -0.59
CA VAL A 364 -32.11 8.31 -0.24
C VAL A 364 -31.72 9.03 -1.53
N VAL A 365 -32.06 10.31 -1.57
CA VAL A 365 -31.75 11.25 -2.65
C VAL A 365 -30.29 11.68 -2.50
N SER A 366 -29.46 11.38 -3.49
CA SER A 366 -28.07 11.85 -3.56
C SER A 366 -28.02 13.28 -4.09
N CYS A 367 -27.43 14.20 -3.33
CA CYS A 367 -27.17 15.58 -3.72
C CYS A 367 -25.67 15.74 -3.95
N ALA A 368 -25.24 15.62 -5.20
CA ALA A 368 -23.86 15.90 -5.61
C ALA A 368 -23.66 17.42 -5.72
N THR A 369 -22.88 18.00 -4.80
CA THR A 369 -22.35 19.36 -4.94
C THR A 369 -20.93 19.33 -5.48
N LEU A 370 -20.73 20.04 -6.58
CA LEU A 370 -19.47 20.23 -7.29
C LEU A 370 -18.41 20.93 -6.41
N GLN A 371 -17.18 20.44 -6.43
CA GLN A 371 -15.98 21.25 -6.19
C GLN A 371 -15.20 21.37 -7.51
N LEU A 372 -15.41 22.49 -8.19
CA LEU A 372 -14.50 23.04 -9.19
C LEU A 372 -13.60 24.08 -8.50
N SER A 373 -12.44 24.34 -9.12
CA SER A 373 -11.39 25.37 -8.85
C SER A 373 -10.20 24.78 -8.07
N CYS A 374 -8.95 24.81 -8.52
CA CYS A 374 -8.26 25.74 -9.40
C CYS A 374 -7.20 25.03 -10.27
N ILE A 375 -7.31 25.17 -11.60
CA ILE A 375 -6.16 25.02 -12.50
C ILE A 375 -5.65 26.44 -12.76
N TYR A 376 -4.51 26.78 -12.17
CA TYR A 376 -3.78 27.97 -12.53
C TYR A 376 -3.03 27.70 -13.83
N LEU A 377 -3.41 28.46 -14.86
CA LEU A 377 -2.69 28.59 -16.13
C LEU A 377 -1.25 29.05 -15.88
N TYR A 378 -0.28 28.29 -16.38
CA TYR A 378 0.94 28.81 -16.95
C TYR A 378 1.15 28.10 -18.28
N LEU A 379 1.02 28.84 -19.38
CA LEU A 379 1.90 28.85 -20.55
C LEU A 379 1.24 29.69 -21.66
N ILE A 380 2.06 30.50 -22.32
CA ILE A 380 1.72 31.29 -23.52
C ILE A 380 1.31 30.35 -24.64
#